data_AF-A0A7S2EGL4-F1
#
_entry.id   AF-A0A7S2EGL4-F1
#
_cell.length_a   1.000
_cell.length_b   1.000
_cell.length_c   1.000
_cell.angle_alpha   90.00
_cell.angle_beta   90.00
_cell.angle_gamma   90.00
#
_symmetry.space_group_name_H-M   'P 1'
#
loop_
_entity.id
_entity.type
_entity.pdbx_description
1 polymer ?
#
loop_
_entity_poly.entity_id
_entity_poly.type
_entity_poly.pdbx_seq_one_letter_code
_entity_poly.pdbx_strand_id
1 'polypeptide(L)'
;YFTNRSVCLGQDHLGIDESFSTTSRLENVFAASEHLWEMALPGLLEEFQRYRNELSEQIKASENTSILGNGFWYFVYNNDKVNRTDLELYLREAEENPVLHSFPDDHKAGLDYLYLRTRYVQSHPVCALWYVFFADFW
;
A
#
# COMPACT_ATOMS: atom_id res chain seq x y z
N TYR A 1 -8.69 -41.13 -25.37
CA TYR A 1 -8.13 -41.37 -24.02
C TYR A 1 -7.06 -40.30 -23.75
N PHE A 2 -7.37 -39.28 -22.95
CA PHE A 2 -6.37 -38.31 -22.51
C PHE A 2 -5.78 -38.79 -21.18
N THR A 3 -4.53 -39.24 -21.20
CA THR A 3 -3.77 -39.50 -19.97
C THR A 3 -3.28 -38.18 -19.41
N ASN A 4 -3.89 -37.72 -18.32
CA ASN A 4 -3.42 -36.59 -17.52
C ASN A 4 -2.05 -36.92 -16.93
N ARG A 5 -0.97 -36.55 -17.62
CA ARG A 5 0.39 -36.60 -17.11
C ARG A 5 0.75 -35.22 -16.57
N SER A 6 0.99 -35.11 -15.27
CA SER A 6 1.53 -33.89 -14.67
C SER A 6 3.04 -34.02 -14.52
N VAL A 7 3.77 -32.94 -14.79
CA VAL A 7 5.20 -32.80 -14.53
C VAL A 7 5.38 -31.52 -13.73
N CYS A 8 6.03 -31.59 -12.57
CA CYS A 8 6.46 -30.41 -11.83
C CYS A 8 7.80 -29.94 -12.39
N LEU A 9 7.80 -28.79 -13.06
CA LEU A 9 9.00 -28.13 -13.56
C LEU A 9 9.45 -27.09 -12.53
N GLY A 10 10.74 -27.12 -12.17
CA GLY A 10 11.37 -26.08 -11.37
C GLY A 10 11.57 -24.77 -12.14
N GLN A 11 11.85 -23.69 -11.42
CA GLN A 11 12.01 -22.33 -11.96
C GLN A 11 13.10 -22.26 -13.05
N ASP A 12 14.22 -22.98 -12.85
CA ASP A 12 15.32 -23.10 -13.82
C ASP A 12 14.88 -23.70 -15.17
N HIS A 13 13.90 -24.61 -15.16
CA HIS A 13 13.42 -25.27 -16.39
C HIS A 13 12.51 -24.37 -17.24
N LEU A 14 11.88 -23.38 -16.60
CA LEU A 14 11.11 -22.33 -17.26
C LEU A 14 12.03 -21.18 -17.73
N GLY A 15 13.29 -21.18 -17.29
CA GLY A 15 14.23 -20.10 -17.57
C GLY A 15 13.94 -18.85 -16.73
N ILE A 16 13.45 -19.02 -15.50
CA ILE A 16 13.32 -17.94 -14.54
C ILE A 16 14.62 -17.92 -13.72
N ASP A 17 15.44 -16.89 -13.92
CA ASP A 17 16.68 -16.67 -13.18
C ASP A 17 16.47 -15.66 -12.03
N GLU A 18 17.48 -15.50 -11.17
CA GLU A 18 17.43 -14.57 -10.02
C GLU A 18 17.25 -13.10 -10.43
N SER A 19 17.60 -12.75 -11.67
CA SER A 19 17.38 -11.43 -12.25
C SER A 19 15.95 -11.19 -12.75
N PHE A 20 15.10 -12.23 -12.78
CA PHE A 20 13.77 -12.20 -13.39
C PHE A 20 13.78 -11.64 -14.82
N SER A 21 14.90 -11.79 -15.53
CA SER A 21 15.03 -11.32 -16.89
C SER A 21 14.38 -12.28 -17.85
N THR A 22 13.85 -11.75 -18.95
CA THR A 22 13.30 -12.57 -20.03
C THR A 22 14.41 -13.42 -20.65
N THR A 23 14.37 -14.73 -20.39
CA THR A 23 15.29 -15.67 -21.02
C THR A 23 14.70 -16.23 -22.31
N SER A 24 15.55 -16.65 -23.24
CA SER A 24 15.13 -17.24 -24.51
C SER A 24 14.25 -18.48 -24.34
N ARG A 25 14.39 -19.20 -23.22
CA ARG A 25 13.52 -20.34 -22.86
C ARG A 25 12.10 -19.86 -22.57
N LEU A 26 11.98 -18.78 -21.81
CA LEU A 26 10.72 -18.18 -21.38
C LEU A 26 9.98 -17.55 -22.58
N GLU A 27 10.71 -16.89 -23.49
CA GLU A 27 10.17 -16.43 -24.78
C GLU A 27 9.62 -17.57 -25.63
N ASN A 28 10.36 -18.68 -25.74
CA ASN A 28 9.89 -19.85 -26.49
C ASN A 28 8.63 -20.47 -25.88
N VAL A 29 8.50 -20.49 -24.56
CA VAL A 29 7.30 -20.97 -23.87
C VAL A 29 6.11 -20.05 -24.14
N PHE A 30 6.31 -18.73 -24.10
CA PHE A 30 5.25 -17.78 -24.40
C PHE A 30 4.82 -17.83 -25.87
N ALA A 31 5.77 -17.89 -26.81
CA ALA A 31 5.48 -18.04 -28.24
C ALA A 31 4.72 -19.35 -28.54
N ALA A 32 5.13 -20.46 -27.93
CA ALA A 32 4.45 -21.75 -28.12
C ALA A 32 3.03 -21.78 -27.54
N SER A 33 2.77 -20.98 -26.51
CA SER A 33 1.46 -20.91 -25.84
C SER A 33 0.59 -19.74 -26.29
N GLU A 34 1.09 -18.86 -27.17
CA GLU A 34 0.43 -17.62 -27.62
C GLU A 34 -1.02 -17.84 -28.02
N HIS A 35 -1.27 -18.82 -28.90
CA HIS A 35 -2.60 -19.22 -29.35
C HIS A 35 -3.58 -19.64 -28.23
N LEU A 36 -3.10 -20.01 -27.04
CA LEU A 36 -3.94 -20.42 -25.91
C LEU A 36 -4.45 -19.22 -25.12
N TRP A 37 -3.65 -18.14 -25.02
CA TRP A 37 -3.99 -16.97 -24.22
C TRP A 37 -4.40 -15.76 -25.05
N GLU A 38 -4.08 -15.71 -26.34
CA GLU A 38 -4.43 -14.58 -27.22
C GLU A 38 -5.95 -14.30 -27.25
N MET A 39 -6.80 -15.33 -27.17
CA MET A 39 -8.25 -15.16 -27.11
C MET A 39 -8.77 -14.81 -25.71
N ALA A 40 -8.12 -15.28 -24.65
CA ALA A 40 -8.58 -15.13 -23.27
C ALA A 40 -8.01 -13.87 -22.59
N LEU A 41 -6.83 -13.42 -23.01
CA LEU A 41 -6.10 -12.30 -22.44
C LEU A 41 -6.90 -10.98 -22.51
N PRO A 42 -7.56 -10.62 -23.62
CA PRO A 42 -8.36 -9.39 -23.66
C PRO A 42 -9.47 -9.39 -22.60
N GLY A 43 -10.19 -10.51 -22.46
CA GLY A 43 -11.25 -10.65 -21.45
C GLY A 43 -10.71 -10.57 -20.01
N LEU A 44 -9.55 -11.20 -19.75
CA LEU A 44 -8.88 -11.12 -18.46
C LEU A 44 -8.41 -9.69 -18.14
N LEU A 45 -7.87 -8.98 -19.14
CA LEU A 45 -7.43 -7.58 -18.98
C LEU A 45 -8.61 -6.65 -18.72
N GLU A 46 -9.73 -6.83 -19.43
CA GLU A 46 -10.97 -6.10 -19.17
C GLU A 46 -11.51 -6.36 -17.76
N GLU A 47 -11.46 -7.62 -17.29
CA GLU A 47 -11.86 -7.99 -15.94
C GLU A 47 -10.95 -7.32 -14.90
N PHE A 48 -9.63 -7.37 -15.09
CA PHE A 48 -8.70 -6.67 -14.20
C PHE A 48 -8.91 -5.15 -14.22
N GLN A 49 -9.21 -4.57 -15.38
CA GLN A 49 -9.45 -3.14 -15.48
C GLN A 49 -10.76 -2.75 -14.78
N ARG A 50 -11.82 -3.55 -14.96
CA ARG A 50 -13.09 -3.38 -14.26
C ARG A 50 -12.91 -3.48 -12.75
N TYR A 51 -12.23 -4.52 -12.28
CA TYR A 51 -11.91 -4.70 -10.86
C TYR A 51 -11.18 -3.49 -10.28
N ARG A 52 -10.16 -2.98 -10.98
CA ARG A 52 -9.43 -1.76 -10.57
C ARG A 52 -10.34 -0.53 -10.50
N ASN A 53 -11.20 -0.36 -11.49
CA ASN A 53 -12.13 0.77 -11.54
C ASN A 53 -13.16 0.69 -10.40
N GLU A 54 -13.78 -0.48 -10.20
CA GLU A 54 -14.73 -0.72 -9.10
C GLU A 54 -14.09 -0.47 -7.74
N LEU A 55 -12.86 -0.95 -7.53
CA LEU A 55 -12.12 -0.70 -6.30
C LEU A 55 -11.81 0.79 -6.11
N SER A 56 -11.40 1.49 -7.18
CA SER A 56 -11.16 2.94 -7.12
C SER A 56 -12.44 3.71 -6.78
N GLU A 57 -13.58 3.32 -7.35
CA GLU A 57 -14.87 3.94 -7.04
C GLU A 57 -15.29 3.69 -5.59
N GLN A 58 -15.09 2.47 -5.08
CA GLN A 58 -15.35 2.15 -3.67
C GLN A 58 -14.46 2.96 -2.73
N ILE A 59 -13.16 3.09 -3.06
CA ILE A 59 -12.20 3.91 -2.30
C ILE A 59 -12.68 5.36 -2.26
N LYS A 60 -12.99 5.96 -3.41
CA LYS A 60 -13.51 7.33 -3.49
C LYS A 60 -14.81 7.51 -2.72
N ALA A 61 -15.73 6.54 -2.78
CA ALA A 61 -16.97 6.58 -2.02
C ALA A 61 -16.72 6.54 -0.49
N SER A 62 -15.74 5.74 -0.05
CA SER A 62 -15.32 5.67 1.35
C SER A 62 -14.61 6.94 1.83
N GLU A 63 -13.77 7.54 0.98
CA GLU A 63 -13.03 8.78 1.25
C GLU A 63 -13.98 9.97 1.38
N ASN A 64 -15.03 10.03 0.56
CA ASN A 64 -16.09 11.04 0.71
C ASN A 64 -16.87 10.95 2.03
N THR A 65 -16.81 9.81 2.73
CA THR A 65 -17.51 9.58 4.01
C THR A 65 -16.60 9.75 5.22
N SER A 66 -15.28 9.62 5.02
CA SER A 66 -14.29 9.72 6.09
C SER A 66 -13.71 11.13 6.19
N ILE A 67 -13.45 11.59 7.41
CA ILE A 67 -12.76 12.87 7.66
C ILE A 67 -11.29 12.78 7.19
N LEU A 68 -10.71 11.57 7.22
CA LEU A 68 -9.33 11.26 6.83
C LEU A 68 -9.34 10.19 5.73
N GLY A 69 -8.64 10.45 4.63
CA GLY A 69 -8.50 9.54 3.51
C GLY A 69 -7.65 8.30 3.84
N ASN A 70 -7.68 7.30 2.96
CA ASN A 70 -6.92 6.07 3.16
C ASN A 70 -5.40 6.31 3.12
N GLY A 71 -4.95 7.34 2.41
CA GLY A 71 -3.55 7.78 2.40
C GLY A 71 -3.04 8.11 3.80
N PHE A 72 -3.87 8.69 4.66
CA PHE A 72 -3.47 9.08 6.01
C PHE A 72 -3.10 7.85 6.84
N TRP A 73 -3.87 6.78 6.72
CA TRP A 73 -3.58 5.51 7.39
C TRP A 73 -2.20 4.96 7.01
N TYR A 74 -1.88 5.01 5.72
CA TYR A 74 -0.64 4.44 5.20
C TYR A 74 0.59 5.32 5.49
N PHE A 75 0.50 6.62 5.19
CA PHE A 75 1.65 7.53 5.25
C PHE A 75 1.90 8.13 6.63
N VAL A 76 0.84 8.31 7.43
CA VAL A 76 0.91 8.96 8.74
C VAL A 76 0.69 7.96 9.86
N TYR A 77 -0.47 7.31 9.91
CA TYR A 77 -0.86 6.50 11.08
C TYR A 77 0.08 5.31 11.30
N ASN A 78 0.40 4.58 10.24
CA ASN A 78 1.29 3.41 10.31
C ASN A 78 2.78 3.77 10.45
N ASN A 79 3.14 5.05 10.36
CA ASN A 79 4.51 5.52 10.46
C ASN A 79 4.71 6.28 11.78
N ASP A 80 5.14 5.56 12.81
CA ASP A 80 5.39 6.11 14.14
C ASP A 80 6.52 7.16 14.17
N LYS A 81 7.32 7.26 13.10
CA LYS A 81 8.47 8.15 12.98
C LYS A 81 8.23 9.33 12.04
N VAL A 82 7.00 9.52 11.55
CA VAL A 82 6.69 10.66 10.69
C VAL A 82 7.02 11.97 11.40
N ASN A 83 7.93 12.75 10.83
CA ASN A 83 8.32 14.01 11.43
C ASN A 83 7.23 15.07 11.23
N ARG A 84 7.32 16.16 12.00
CA ARG A 84 6.30 17.22 12.00
C ARG A 84 6.08 17.82 10.61
N THR A 85 7.17 18.10 9.91
CA THR A 85 7.15 18.76 8.60
C THR A 85 6.49 17.88 7.55
N ASP A 86 6.80 16.58 7.55
CA ASP A 86 6.21 15.62 6.60
C ASP A 86 4.71 15.43 6.85
N LEU A 87 4.27 15.43 8.13
CA LEU A 87 2.84 15.41 8.46
C LEU A 87 2.14 16.68 7.96
N GLU A 88 2.71 17.85 8.21
CA GLU A 88 2.10 19.12 7.75
C GLU A 88 2.03 19.18 6.23
N LEU A 89 3.08 18.73 5.53
CA LEU A 89 3.11 18.66 4.08
C LEU A 89 2.02 17.70 3.57
N TYR A 90 1.90 16.51 4.16
CA TYR A 90 0.86 15.55 3.81
C TYR A 90 -0.54 16.16 3.95
N LEU A 91 -0.82 16.80 5.10
CA LEU A 91 -2.13 17.40 5.36
C LEU A 91 -2.45 18.56 4.41
N ARG A 92 -1.45 19.28 3.90
CA ARG A 92 -1.65 20.42 2.99
C ARG A 92 -1.77 20.01 1.52
N GLU A 93 -1.01 19.01 1.10
CA GLU A 93 -0.83 18.71 -0.33
C GLU A 93 -1.44 17.39 -0.78
N ALA A 94 -1.49 16.38 0.10
CA ALA A 94 -1.91 15.03 -0.26
C ALA A 94 -3.34 14.70 0.19
N GLU A 95 -3.81 15.33 1.26
CA GLU A 95 -5.13 15.05 1.81
C GLU A 95 -6.25 15.71 1.00
N GLU A 96 -7.34 15.00 0.72
CA GLU A 96 -8.42 15.55 -0.11
C GLU A 96 -9.36 16.48 0.68
N ASN A 97 -9.45 16.29 2.00
CA ASN A 97 -10.33 17.09 2.85
C ASN A 97 -9.75 18.50 3.06
N PRO A 98 -10.39 19.56 2.53
CA PRO A 98 -9.84 20.92 2.58
C PRO A 98 -9.79 21.50 3.99
N VAL A 99 -10.59 20.98 4.93
CA VAL A 99 -10.53 21.39 6.35
C VAL A 99 -9.18 21.02 6.96
N LEU A 100 -8.57 19.94 6.49
CA LEU A 100 -7.29 19.47 7.01
C LEU A 100 -6.09 20.28 6.48
N HIS A 101 -6.27 21.03 5.39
CA HIS A 101 -5.20 21.85 4.81
C HIS A 101 -4.79 23.00 5.72
N SER A 102 -5.75 23.61 6.44
CA SER A 102 -5.48 24.67 7.44
C SER A 102 -5.18 24.11 8.83
N PHE A 103 -5.39 22.81 9.07
CA PHE A 103 -5.22 22.18 10.37
C PHE A 103 -3.83 22.41 11.00
N PRO A 104 -2.71 22.37 10.26
CA PRO A 104 -1.39 22.71 10.80
C PRO A 104 -1.30 24.12 11.40
N ASP A 105 -2.01 25.08 10.82
CA ASP A 105 -2.01 26.48 11.26
C ASP A 105 -2.98 26.69 12.42
N ASP A 106 -4.21 26.20 12.27
CA ASP A 106 -5.29 26.38 13.24
C ASP A 106 -5.04 25.61 14.55
N HIS A 107 -4.40 24.45 14.46
CA HIS A 107 -4.15 23.55 15.59
C HIS A 107 -2.68 23.37 15.94
N LYS A 108 -1.84 24.37 15.60
CA LYS A 108 -0.40 24.35 15.85
C LYS A 108 -0.06 23.93 17.28
N ALA A 109 -0.70 24.52 18.29
CA ALA A 109 -0.43 24.21 19.70
C ALA A 109 -0.73 22.74 20.06
N GLY A 110 -1.78 22.16 19.47
CA GLY A 110 -2.13 20.76 19.68
C GLY A 110 -1.09 19.83 19.04
N LEU A 111 -0.60 20.19 17.87
CA LEU A 111 0.43 19.42 17.18
C LEU A 111 1.82 19.58 17.83
N ASP A 112 2.15 20.76 18.34
CA ASP A 112 3.35 20.98 19.15
C ASP A 112 3.32 20.06 20.39
N TYR A 113 2.18 20.01 21.08
CA TYR A 113 1.97 19.11 22.21
C TYR A 113 2.11 17.63 21.82
N LEU A 114 1.48 17.21 20.71
CA LEU A 114 1.57 15.85 20.20
C LEU A 114 3.04 15.45 19.97
N TYR A 115 3.80 16.26 19.24
CA TYR A 115 5.18 15.93 18.92
C TYR A 115 6.13 16.02 20.13
N LEU A 116 5.86 16.89 21.10
CA LEU A 116 6.56 16.87 22.39
C LEU A 116 6.35 15.55 23.13
N ARG A 117 5.11 15.05 23.15
CA ARG A 117 4.77 13.78 23.80
C ARG A 117 5.38 12.59 23.06
N THR A 118 5.26 12.54 21.73
CA THR A 118 5.86 11.49 20.90
C THR A 118 7.38 11.43 21.10
N ARG A 119 8.05 12.59 21.11
CA ARG A 119 9.49 12.67 21.38
C ARG A 119 9.86 12.15 22.77
N TYR A 120 9.06 12.45 23.79
CA TYR A 120 9.28 11.91 25.13
C TYR A 120 9.14 10.38 25.17
N VAL A 121 8.07 9.85 24.59
CA VAL A 121 7.82 8.40 24.51
C VAL A 121 8.96 7.70 23.76
N GLN A 122 9.41 8.26 22.65
CA GLN A 122 10.50 7.73 21.82
C GLN A 122 11.91 8.00 22.37
N SER A 123 12.05 8.78 23.44
CA SER A 123 13.37 9.15 23.98
C SER A 123 14.15 7.98 24.58
N HIS A 124 13.45 6.98 25.12
CA HIS A 124 14.07 5.81 25.75
C HIS A 124 13.12 4.61 25.73
N PRO A 125 13.59 3.37 25.53
CA PRO A 125 12.74 2.18 25.49
C PRO A 125 11.88 1.97 26.74
N VAL A 126 12.36 2.38 27.92
CA VAL A 126 11.58 2.32 29.17
C VAL A 126 10.40 3.29 29.16
N CYS A 127 10.56 4.49 28.59
CA CYS A 127 9.47 5.45 28.42
C CYS A 127 8.42 4.92 27.43
N ALA A 128 8.87 4.30 26.34
CA ALA A 128 8.00 3.65 25.37
C ALA A 128 7.23 2.48 26.00
N LEU A 129 7.91 1.59 26.72
CA LEU A 129 7.29 0.47 27.43
C LEU A 129 6.26 0.95 28.45
N TRP A 130 6.59 1.96 29.25
CA TRP A 130 5.67 2.54 30.22
C TRP A 130 4.45 3.15 29.54
N TYR A 131 4.64 3.89 28.44
CA TYR A 131 3.55 4.47 27.68
C TYR A 131 2.61 3.41 27.11
N VAL A 132 3.16 2.39 26.42
CA VAL A 132 2.37 1.30 25.83
C VAL A 132 1.63 0.52 26.92
N PHE A 133 2.31 0.20 28.02
CA PHE A 133 1.70 -0.52 29.14
C PHE A 133 0.44 0.21 29.63
N PHE A 134 0.52 1.50 29.96
CA PHE A 134 -0.65 2.23 30.45
C PHE A 134 -1.68 2.59 29.37
N ALA A 135 -1.25 2.76 28.12
CA ALA A 135 -2.15 3.03 27.01
C ALA A 135 -3.09 1.85 26.72
N ASP A 136 -2.65 0.61 26.96
CA ASP A 136 -3.44 -0.61 26.74
C ASP A 136 -4.42 -0.94 27.89
N PHE A 137 -4.28 -0.28 29.05
CA PHE A 137 -5.15 -0.46 30.21
C PHE A 137 -6.38 0.48 30.22
N TRP A 138 -6.47 1.42 29.28
CA TRP A 138 -7.48 2.48 29.22
C TRP A 138 -8.33 2.39 27.94
#